data_AF-A0A5Q4VDZ0-F1
#
_entry.id   AF-A0A5Q4VDZ0-F1
#
_cell.length_a   1.000
_cell.length_b   1.000
_cell.length_c   1.000
_cell.angle_alpha   90.00
_cell.angle_beta   90.00
_cell.angle_gamma   90.00
#
_symmetry.space_group_name_H-M   'P 1'
#
loop_
_entity.id
_entity.type
_entity.pdbx_description
1 polymer ?
#
loop_
_entity_poly.entity_id
_entity_poly.type
_entity_poly.pdbx_seq_one_letter_code
_entity_poly.pdbx_strand_id
1 'polypeptide(L)'
;MLDFSEIKDKDGQSFENLICSLLSLLGYKILKGPGIGQDRGADIIVEESVGNFDNGYRWLVSCKHYTGSVGQGKDGADARKLTEFRCHGFMFFYSSSITESLQQSLSEVAKNSGAGLEIYNGFQISNLLLTNVKCYPLLHQFFPVSSMPFFNTLFRPGEDYCDHCGPYRSHPAFFVFSQGANGKIDTMLVCCDCIALFMPNYPYIEKEYSYYQIRDCYY
;
A
#
# COMPACT_ATOMS: atom_id res chain seq x y z
N MET A 1 6.67 8.90 10.59
CA MET A 1 5.37 8.90 9.89
C MET A 1 5.65 9.28 8.45
N LEU A 2 4.97 8.67 7.48
CA LEU A 2 5.21 8.99 6.06
C LEU A 2 4.64 10.38 5.73
N ASP A 3 5.32 11.10 4.85
CA ASP A 3 4.91 12.40 4.37
C ASP A 3 4.15 12.25 3.05
N PHE A 4 2.83 12.34 3.11
CA PHE A 4 1.97 12.24 1.92
C PHE A 4 2.12 13.42 0.97
N SER A 5 2.80 14.51 1.34
CA SER A 5 3.12 15.59 0.40
C SER A 5 4.17 15.19 -0.65
N GLU A 6 4.86 14.06 -0.47
CA GLU A 6 5.73 13.46 -1.50
C GLU A 6 4.95 12.97 -2.72
N ILE A 7 3.66 12.70 -2.55
CA ILE A 7 2.74 12.33 -3.63
C ILE A 7 2.26 13.64 -4.29
N LYS A 8 2.89 14.04 -5.39
CA LYS A 8 2.75 15.41 -5.95
C LYS A 8 1.66 15.60 -7.00
N ASP A 9 0.95 14.54 -7.39
CA ASP A 9 -0.07 14.68 -8.43
C ASP A 9 -1.30 15.41 -7.90
N LYS A 10 -1.74 16.41 -8.66
CA LYS A 10 -2.85 17.29 -8.27
C LYS A 10 -4.20 16.59 -8.31
N ASP A 11 -4.31 15.52 -9.09
CA ASP A 11 -5.57 14.84 -9.38
C ASP A 11 -5.80 13.64 -8.44
N GLY A 12 -4.84 13.29 -7.56
CA GLY A 12 -4.94 12.19 -6.60
C GLY A 12 -4.74 10.79 -7.20
N GLN A 13 -4.49 10.70 -8.51
CA GLN A 13 -4.23 9.48 -9.26
C GLN A 13 -3.06 8.64 -8.71
N SER A 14 -1.94 9.23 -8.27
CA SER A 14 -0.84 8.44 -7.71
C SER A 14 -1.19 7.91 -6.33
N PHE A 15 -1.98 8.65 -5.55
CA PHE A 15 -2.51 8.15 -4.29
C PHE A 15 -3.47 6.97 -4.52
N GLU A 16 -4.35 7.05 -5.52
CA GLU A 16 -5.18 5.91 -5.94
C GLU A 16 -4.33 4.70 -6.35
N ASN A 17 -3.25 4.91 -7.12
CA ASN A 17 -2.34 3.84 -7.52
C ASN A 17 -1.62 3.21 -6.32
N LEU A 18 -1.20 4.02 -5.34
CA LEU A 18 -0.63 3.55 -4.08
C LEU A 18 -1.64 2.65 -3.34
N ILE A 19 -2.88 3.12 -3.17
CA ILE A 19 -3.92 2.36 -2.45
C ILE A 19 -4.29 1.08 -3.19
N CYS A 20 -4.44 1.13 -4.51
CA CYS A 20 -4.69 -0.05 -5.34
C CYS A 20 -3.59 -1.11 -5.15
N SER A 21 -2.33 -0.68 -5.19
CA SER A 21 -1.17 -1.56 -4.99
C SER A 21 -1.11 -2.12 -3.56
N LEU A 22 -1.38 -1.27 -2.56
CA LEU A 22 -1.46 -1.68 -1.16
C LEU A 22 -2.52 -2.76 -0.96
N LEU A 23 -3.74 -2.54 -1.46
CA LEU A 23 -4.84 -3.51 -1.36
C LEU A 23 -4.49 -4.85 -2.03
N SER A 24 -3.86 -4.81 -3.21
CA SER A 24 -3.39 -6.02 -3.86
C SER A 24 -2.36 -6.78 -3.01
N LEU A 25 -1.42 -6.08 -2.36
CA LEU A 25 -0.41 -6.69 -1.48
C LEU A 25 -1.01 -7.24 -0.18
N LEU A 26 -2.11 -6.64 0.29
CA LEU A 26 -2.90 -7.14 1.42
C LEU A 26 -3.76 -8.36 1.06
N GLY A 27 -3.79 -8.76 -0.22
CA GLY A 27 -4.49 -9.96 -0.69
C GLY A 27 -5.90 -9.71 -1.22
N TYR A 28 -6.29 -8.44 -1.39
CA TYR A 28 -7.53 -8.11 -2.08
C TYR A 28 -7.40 -8.34 -3.58
N LYS A 29 -8.47 -8.85 -4.20
CA LYS A 29 -8.56 -8.98 -5.65
C LYS A 29 -9.11 -7.68 -6.24
N ILE A 30 -8.34 -7.04 -7.11
CA ILE A 30 -8.76 -5.80 -7.78
C ILE A 30 -9.75 -6.14 -8.90
N LEU A 31 -11.01 -5.74 -8.75
CA LEU A 31 -12.06 -5.92 -9.77
C LEU A 31 -12.12 -4.73 -10.74
N LYS A 32 -11.86 -3.53 -10.23
CA LYS A 32 -11.77 -2.29 -11.00
C LYS A 32 -10.64 -1.44 -10.41
N GLY A 33 -9.65 -1.11 -11.22
CA GLY A 33 -8.54 -0.24 -10.83
C GLY A 33 -8.78 1.25 -11.15
N PRO A 34 -7.83 2.11 -10.78
CA PRO A 34 -7.89 3.54 -11.05
C PRO A 34 -7.99 3.85 -12.55
N GLY A 35 -8.75 4.89 -12.92
CA GLY A 35 -8.86 5.37 -14.31
C GLY A 35 -9.60 4.49 -15.32
N ILE A 36 -10.21 3.37 -14.91
CA ILE A 36 -10.94 2.47 -15.82
C ILE A 36 -12.44 2.86 -15.90
N GLY A 37 -12.88 3.42 -17.03
CA GLY A 37 -14.30 3.67 -17.37
C GLY A 37 -14.81 5.08 -17.11
N GLN A 38 -16.11 5.33 -17.34
CA GLN A 38 -16.73 6.63 -17.01
C GLN A 38 -16.64 6.87 -15.50
N ASP A 39 -16.11 8.04 -15.12
CA ASP A 39 -15.91 8.45 -13.74
C ASP A 39 -17.25 8.78 -13.06
N ARG A 40 -17.95 7.73 -12.62
CA ARG A 40 -19.19 7.82 -11.84
C ARG A 40 -18.92 7.86 -10.33
N GLY A 41 -17.71 8.27 -9.93
CA GLY A 41 -17.30 8.42 -8.55
C GLY A 41 -17.10 7.11 -7.81
N ALA A 42 -16.42 6.16 -8.47
CA ALA A 42 -15.91 4.92 -7.89
C ALA A 42 -14.46 4.76 -8.32
N ASP A 43 -13.54 5.03 -7.39
CA ASP A 43 -12.10 5.12 -7.65
C ASP A 43 -11.54 3.71 -7.86
N ILE A 44 -11.87 2.75 -6.96
CA ILE A 44 -11.42 1.35 -7.03
C ILE A 44 -12.58 0.43 -6.56
N ILE A 45 -12.67 -0.77 -7.12
CA ILE A 45 -13.52 -1.86 -6.58
C ILE A 45 -12.63 -3.06 -6.28
N VAL A 46 -12.68 -3.55 -5.05
CA VAL A 46 -11.92 -4.73 -4.63
C VAL A 46 -12.82 -5.80 -4.04
N GLU A 47 -12.34 -7.04 -4.05
CA GLU A 47 -13.00 -8.20 -3.48
C GLU A 47 -12.07 -8.84 -2.44
N GLU A 48 -12.56 -8.90 -1.20
CA GLU A 48 -11.93 -9.61 -0.10
C GLU A 48 -12.39 -11.07 -0.10
N SER A 49 -11.45 -12.01 0.02
CA SER A 49 -11.80 -13.42 0.11
C SER A 49 -12.28 -13.75 1.53
N VAL A 50 -13.59 -13.97 1.69
CA VAL A 50 -14.18 -14.37 2.98
C VAL A 50 -14.46 -15.87 2.96
N GLY A 51 -13.52 -16.67 3.48
CA GLY A 51 -13.67 -18.12 3.60
C GLY A 51 -13.90 -18.86 2.27
N ASN A 52 -14.70 -19.93 2.28
CA ASN A 52 -15.02 -20.78 1.12
C ASN A 52 -16.22 -20.27 0.30
N PHE A 53 -16.61 -19.00 0.40
CA PHE A 53 -17.75 -18.48 -0.34
C PHE A 53 -17.35 -18.05 -1.76
N ASP A 54 -18.09 -18.54 -2.76
CA ASP A 54 -17.80 -18.40 -4.19
C ASP A 54 -17.72 -16.95 -4.72
N ASN A 55 -18.12 -15.93 -3.95
CA ASN A 55 -18.25 -14.55 -4.45
C ASN A 55 -17.62 -13.43 -3.59
N GLY A 56 -16.85 -13.74 -2.55
CA GLY A 56 -16.11 -12.76 -1.73
C GLY A 56 -16.95 -11.60 -1.16
N TYR A 57 -16.31 -10.69 -0.41
CA TYR A 57 -16.92 -9.43 0.05
C TYR A 57 -16.36 -8.26 -0.77
N ARG A 58 -17.24 -7.61 -1.53
CA ARG A 58 -16.88 -6.48 -2.41
C ARG A 58 -16.94 -5.14 -1.71
N TRP A 59 -15.86 -4.38 -1.83
CA TRP A 59 -15.70 -3.04 -1.29
C TRP A 59 -15.71 -2.00 -2.40
N LEU A 60 -16.51 -0.95 -2.20
CA LEU A 60 -16.42 0.29 -2.99
C LEU A 60 -15.41 1.21 -2.32
N VAL A 61 -14.29 1.45 -3.00
CA VAL A 61 -13.15 2.16 -2.43
C VAL A 61 -13.14 3.61 -2.93
N SER A 62 -13.00 4.56 -1.99
CA SER A 62 -12.80 5.98 -2.26
C SER A 62 -11.43 6.40 -1.75
N CYS A 63 -10.65 7.08 -2.60
CA CYS A 63 -9.34 7.62 -2.28
C CYS A 63 -9.41 9.14 -2.35
N LYS A 64 -8.92 9.81 -1.29
CA LYS A 64 -8.93 11.27 -1.22
C LYS A 64 -7.57 11.77 -0.76
N HIS A 65 -6.85 12.38 -1.71
CA HIS A 65 -5.57 13.00 -1.45
C HIS A 65 -5.74 14.50 -1.19
N TYR A 66 -5.47 14.93 0.05
CA TYR A 66 -5.57 16.33 0.47
C TYR A 66 -4.42 16.72 1.39
N THR A 67 -4.01 17.99 1.30
CA THR A 67 -3.01 18.61 2.19
C THR A 67 -3.60 19.14 3.50
N GLY A 68 -4.93 19.17 3.63
CA GLY A 68 -5.66 19.60 4.82
C GLY A 68 -6.74 18.61 5.23
N SER A 69 -7.51 18.94 6.28
CA SER A 69 -8.57 18.04 6.76
C SER A 69 -9.68 17.85 5.73
N VAL A 70 -10.24 16.63 5.72
CA VAL A 70 -11.37 16.26 4.86
C VAL A 70 -12.65 16.28 5.70
N GLY A 71 -13.63 17.07 5.26
CA GLY A 71 -14.94 17.18 5.91
C GLY A 71 -16.08 16.78 4.97
N GLN A 72 -17.32 16.79 5.46
CA GLN A 72 -18.52 16.36 4.73
C GLN A 72 -18.73 17.04 3.36
N GLY A 73 -18.25 18.27 3.18
CA GLY A 73 -18.34 18.97 1.90
C GLY A 73 -17.36 18.47 0.82
N LYS A 74 -16.39 17.62 1.19
CA LYS A 74 -15.32 17.14 0.30
C LYS A 74 -15.46 15.65 -0.05
N ASP A 75 -16.14 14.87 0.77
CA ASP A 75 -16.37 13.44 0.53
C ASP A 75 -17.58 12.94 1.33
N GLY A 76 -18.11 11.78 0.96
CA GLY A 76 -19.26 11.18 1.64
C GLY A 76 -19.65 9.80 1.08
N ALA A 77 -20.46 9.08 1.84
CA ALA A 77 -21.01 7.81 1.43
C ALA A 77 -22.39 8.00 0.78
N ASP A 78 -22.65 7.26 -0.30
CA ASP A 78 -23.97 7.18 -0.93
C ASP A 78 -24.35 5.71 -1.12
N ALA A 79 -25.31 5.23 -0.33
CA ALA A 79 -25.77 3.84 -0.35
C ALA A 79 -26.28 3.39 -1.74
N ARG A 80 -26.74 4.33 -2.59
CA ARG A 80 -27.17 4.01 -3.96
C ARG A 80 -26.01 3.50 -4.81
N LYS A 81 -24.79 3.99 -4.55
CA LYS A 81 -23.58 3.54 -5.26
C LYS A 81 -23.23 2.09 -4.95
N LEU A 82 -23.49 1.61 -3.72
CA LEU A 82 -23.29 0.19 -3.42
C LEU A 82 -24.16 -0.71 -4.30
N THR A 83 -25.41 -0.30 -4.54
CA THR A 83 -26.31 -1.03 -5.42
C THR A 83 -25.87 -0.92 -6.88
N GLU A 84 -25.49 0.27 -7.35
CA GLU A 84 -25.01 0.49 -8.72
C GLU A 84 -23.77 -0.35 -9.05
N PHE A 85 -22.79 -0.38 -8.14
CA PHE A 85 -21.52 -1.09 -8.33
C PHE A 85 -21.53 -2.52 -7.79
N ARG A 86 -22.65 -3.00 -7.23
CA ARG A 86 -22.80 -4.33 -6.60
C ARG A 86 -21.72 -4.60 -5.54
N CYS A 87 -21.52 -3.61 -4.67
CA CYS A 87 -20.63 -3.68 -3.51
C CYS A 87 -21.44 -3.87 -2.23
N HIS A 88 -20.79 -4.41 -1.20
CA HIS A 88 -21.39 -4.70 0.11
C HIS A 88 -21.01 -3.68 1.17
N GLY A 89 -19.85 -3.03 1.01
CA GLY A 89 -19.34 -2.06 1.96
C GLY A 89 -18.55 -0.94 1.30
N PHE A 90 -18.28 0.09 2.08
CA PHE A 90 -17.42 1.21 1.71
C PHE A 90 -16.06 1.11 2.38
N MET A 91 -15.02 1.49 1.66
CA MET A 91 -13.66 1.58 2.18
C MET A 91 -13.05 2.92 1.78
N PHE A 92 -12.73 3.76 2.76
CA PHE A 92 -12.25 5.12 2.52
C PHE A 92 -10.79 5.26 2.91
N PHE A 93 -9.98 5.82 2.01
CA PHE A 93 -8.58 6.15 2.24
C PHE A 93 -8.36 7.66 2.12
N TYR A 94 -7.84 8.26 3.19
CA TYR A 94 -7.53 9.67 3.29
C TYR A 94 -6.04 9.84 3.54
N SER A 95 -5.34 10.61 2.71
CA SER A 95 -3.92 10.94 2.95
C SER A 95 -3.72 11.88 4.15
N SER A 96 -4.79 12.45 4.67
CA SER A 96 -4.82 13.38 5.81
C SER A 96 -5.86 12.95 6.84
N SER A 97 -5.99 13.72 7.92
CA SER A 97 -7.03 13.51 8.93
C SER A 97 -8.42 13.91 8.41
N ILE A 98 -9.45 13.18 8.84
CA ILE A 98 -10.85 13.53 8.58
C ILE A 98 -11.47 14.26 9.77
N THR A 99 -12.52 15.04 9.53
CA THR A 99 -13.31 15.65 10.61
C THR A 99 -14.23 14.62 11.26
N GLU A 100 -14.51 14.80 12.55
CA GLU A 100 -15.46 13.96 13.27
C GLU A 100 -16.85 13.96 12.61
N SER A 101 -17.28 15.11 12.09
CA SER A 101 -18.54 15.23 11.35
C SER A 101 -18.58 14.33 10.10
N LEU A 102 -17.49 14.26 9.33
CA LEU A 102 -17.42 13.35 8.18
C LEU A 102 -17.50 11.90 8.64
N GLN A 103 -16.69 11.53 9.64
CA GLN A 103 -16.68 10.17 10.18
C GLN A 103 -18.06 9.72 10.69
N GLN A 104 -18.77 10.59 11.41
CA GLN A 104 -20.14 10.34 11.86
C GLN A 104 -21.09 10.14 10.69
N SER A 105 -21.05 11.02 9.68
CA SER A 105 -21.91 10.91 8.49
C SER A 105 -21.67 9.62 7.71
N LEU A 106 -20.41 9.21 7.50
CA LEU A 106 -20.07 7.93 6.87
C LEU A 106 -20.65 6.75 7.66
N SER A 107 -20.49 6.79 8.98
CA SER A 107 -20.97 5.75 9.90
C SER A 107 -22.50 5.64 9.90
N GLU A 108 -23.21 6.77 9.85
CA GLU A 108 -24.66 6.81 9.77
C GLU A 108 -25.18 6.20 8.46
N VAL A 109 -24.58 6.55 7.32
CA VAL A 109 -24.97 5.97 6.02
C VAL A 109 -24.73 4.47 6.00
N ALA A 110 -23.57 4.01 6.47
CA ALA A 110 -23.25 2.59 6.53
C ALA A 110 -24.22 1.83 7.44
N LYS A 111 -24.49 2.36 8.64
CA LYS A 111 -25.44 1.77 9.59
C LYS A 111 -26.86 1.69 9.02
N ASN A 112 -27.34 2.76 8.39
CA ASN A 112 -28.70 2.82 7.85
C ASN A 112 -28.89 1.92 6.62
N SER A 113 -27.82 1.63 5.88
CA SER A 113 -27.84 0.73 4.72
C SER A 113 -27.47 -0.72 5.05
N GLY A 114 -26.99 -1.00 6.26
CA GLY A 114 -26.44 -2.30 6.64
C GLY A 114 -25.11 -2.63 5.96
N ALA A 115 -24.42 -1.62 5.41
CA ALA A 115 -23.16 -1.78 4.69
C ALA A 115 -21.97 -1.89 5.65
N GLY A 116 -20.94 -2.62 5.22
CA GLY A 116 -19.62 -2.57 5.87
C GLY A 116 -18.98 -1.18 5.69
N LEU A 117 -18.15 -0.77 6.66
CA LEU A 117 -17.44 0.50 6.62
C LEU A 117 -16.02 0.34 7.16
N GLU A 118 -15.04 0.69 6.32
CA GLU A 118 -13.66 0.86 6.73
C GLU A 118 -13.16 2.26 6.39
N ILE A 119 -12.39 2.85 7.31
CA ILE A 119 -11.85 4.20 7.18
C ILE A 119 -10.38 4.17 7.59
N TYR A 120 -9.53 4.63 6.69
CA TYR A 120 -8.09 4.74 6.87
C TYR A 120 -7.63 6.17 6.67
N ASN A 121 -7.07 6.78 7.72
CA ASN A 121 -6.38 8.06 7.64
C ASN A 121 -4.88 7.87 7.33
N GLY A 122 -4.17 8.97 7.08
CA GLY A 122 -2.74 8.94 6.72
C GLY A 122 -1.87 8.21 7.75
N PHE A 123 -2.22 8.26 9.04
CA PHE A 123 -1.51 7.52 10.08
C PHE A 123 -1.73 6.01 9.96
N GLN A 124 -2.97 5.56 9.79
CA GLN A 124 -3.30 4.13 9.61
C GLN A 124 -2.67 3.58 8.33
N ILE A 125 -2.70 4.36 7.23
CA ILE A 125 -2.06 3.99 5.96
C ILE A 125 -0.53 3.87 6.15
N SER A 126 0.09 4.85 6.83
CA SER A 126 1.52 4.78 7.14
C SER A 126 1.86 3.53 7.93
N ASN A 127 1.05 3.20 8.94
CA ASN A 127 1.28 2.02 9.75
C ASN A 127 1.16 0.73 8.94
N LEU A 128 0.16 0.60 8.07
CA LEU A 128 0.01 -0.54 7.15
C LEU A 128 1.23 -0.70 6.24
N LEU A 129 1.74 0.39 5.67
CA LEU A 129 2.89 0.37 4.77
C LEU A 129 4.21 0.02 5.50
N LEU A 130 4.41 0.56 6.70
CA LEU A 130 5.66 0.39 7.45
C LEU A 130 5.74 -0.98 8.16
N THR A 131 4.62 -1.53 8.61
CA THR A 131 4.60 -2.79 9.37
C THR A 131 4.52 -4.04 8.49
N ASN A 132 4.25 -3.89 7.20
CA ASN A 132 4.17 -4.99 6.25
C ASN A 132 5.34 -4.97 5.27
N VAL A 133 6.25 -5.94 5.40
CA VAL A 133 7.45 -6.07 4.56
C VAL A 133 7.13 -6.15 3.06
N LYS A 134 5.95 -6.66 2.67
CA LYS A 134 5.51 -6.71 1.27
C LYS A 134 5.30 -5.31 0.69
N CYS A 135 5.07 -4.31 1.51
CA CYS A 135 4.79 -2.93 1.11
C CYS A 135 6.05 -2.08 0.92
N TYR A 136 7.25 -2.59 1.24
CA TYR A 136 8.49 -1.80 1.12
C TYR A 136 8.80 -1.31 -0.30
N PRO A 137 8.51 -2.06 -1.38
CA PRO A 137 8.57 -1.51 -2.74
C PRO A 137 7.72 -0.24 -2.91
N LEU A 138 6.54 -0.17 -2.28
CA LEU A 138 5.67 1.00 -2.35
C LEU A 138 6.25 2.18 -1.54
N LEU A 139 6.92 1.91 -0.41
CA LEU A 139 7.61 2.96 0.35
C LEU A 139 8.67 3.66 -0.50
N HIS A 140 9.48 2.90 -1.24
CA HIS A 140 10.49 3.48 -2.13
C HIS A 140 9.87 4.24 -3.31
N GLN A 141 8.77 3.73 -3.87
CA GLN A 141 8.12 4.36 -5.02
C GLN A 141 7.39 5.66 -4.66
N PHE A 142 6.64 5.68 -3.56
CA PHE A 142 5.74 6.77 -3.22
C PHE A 142 6.23 7.68 -2.08
N PHE A 143 7.17 7.20 -1.25
CA PHE A 143 7.71 7.93 -0.09
C PHE A 143 9.24 7.83 0.00
N PRO A 144 9.99 8.11 -1.08
CA PRO A 144 11.43 7.89 -1.13
C PRO A 144 12.22 8.68 -0.09
N VAL A 145 11.67 9.78 0.47
CA VAL A 145 12.34 10.61 1.47
C VAL A 145 11.89 10.23 2.88
N SER A 146 10.59 10.28 3.17
CA SER A 146 10.07 10.07 4.53
C SER A 146 10.16 8.62 5.03
N SER A 147 10.34 7.64 4.14
CA SER A 147 10.60 6.25 4.53
C SER A 147 12.05 5.96 4.92
N MET A 148 13.01 6.81 4.54
CA MET A 148 14.44 6.56 4.79
C MET A 148 14.81 6.40 6.27
N PRO A 149 14.33 7.25 7.21
CA PRO A 149 14.65 7.07 8.63
C PRO A 149 14.18 5.73 9.19
N PHE A 150 13.08 5.19 8.65
CA PHE A 150 12.57 3.88 9.04
C PHE A 150 13.51 2.76 8.59
N PHE A 151 13.96 2.79 7.34
CA PHE A 151 14.94 1.82 6.84
C PHE A 151 16.26 1.91 7.63
N ASN A 152 16.74 3.11 7.96
CA ASN A 152 17.93 3.28 8.81
C ASN A 152 17.75 2.76 10.24
N THR A 153 16.52 2.64 10.72
CA THR A 153 16.23 2.07 12.05
C THR A 153 16.13 0.55 12.01
N LEU A 154 15.61 0.00 10.90
CA LEU A 154 15.58 -1.44 10.64
C LEU A 154 16.97 -2.02 10.35
N PHE A 155 17.89 -1.19 9.86
CA PHE A 155 19.24 -1.59 9.48
C PHE A 155 20.29 -0.81 10.29
N ARG A 156 20.71 -1.40 11.39
CA ARG A 156 21.86 -1.04 12.20
C ARG A 156 23.11 -1.78 11.72
N PRO A 157 24.05 -1.05 11.10
CA PRO A 157 25.37 -1.57 10.75
C PRO A 157 26.03 -2.26 11.95
N GLY A 158 26.31 -3.55 11.86
CA GLY A 158 27.02 -4.32 12.90
C GLY A 158 26.15 -5.00 13.97
N GLU A 159 24.83 -4.78 13.98
CA GLU A 159 23.87 -5.54 14.84
C GLU A 159 23.00 -6.50 14.00
N ASP A 160 22.73 -6.19 12.73
CA ASP A 160 21.80 -6.95 11.90
C ASP A 160 22.42 -8.08 11.07
N TYR A 161 21.56 -9.02 10.69
CA TYR A 161 21.87 -10.26 9.98
C TYR A 161 21.44 -10.14 8.50
N CYS A 162 22.35 -10.46 7.58
CA CYS A 162 22.02 -10.95 6.25
C CYS A 162 21.34 -12.31 6.41
N ASP A 163 20.15 -12.47 5.81
CA ASP A 163 19.39 -13.73 5.85
C ASP A 163 20.17 -14.91 5.28
N HIS A 164 21.23 -14.63 4.50
CA HIS A 164 22.09 -15.63 3.89
C HIS A 164 23.40 -15.91 4.65
N CYS A 165 24.18 -14.88 5.00
CA CYS A 165 25.56 -15.08 5.50
C CYS A 165 25.79 -14.68 6.96
N GLY A 166 24.74 -14.27 7.66
CA GLY A 166 24.83 -13.85 9.05
C GLY A 166 25.20 -12.38 9.24
N PRO A 167 26.00 -11.99 10.24
CA PRO A 167 26.26 -10.58 10.53
C PRO A 167 26.72 -9.83 9.28
N TYR A 168 26.19 -8.63 9.06
CA TYR A 168 26.55 -7.81 7.90
C TYR A 168 28.07 -7.66 7.77
N ARG A 169 28.61 -8.16 6.65
CA ARG A 169 30.02 -8.01 6.32
C ARG A 169 30.31 -6.73 5.54
N SER A 170 29.28 -6.14 4.93
CA SER A 170 29.43 -5.09 3.93
C SER A 170 28.10 -4.36 3.67
N HIS A 171 28.20 -3.07 3.34
CA HIS A 171 27.12 -2.23 2.83
C HIS A 171 27.20 -2.13 1.31
N PRO A 172 26.08 -1.90 0.59
CA PRO A 172 24.70 -1.76 1.05
C PRO A 172 23.96 -3.10 1.27
N ALA A 173 22.81 -3.04 1.95
CA ALA A 173 21.87 -4.16 2.04
C ALA A 173 20.86 -4.11 0.87
N PHE A 174 20.33 -5.27 0.50
CA PHE A 174 19.40 -5.44 -0.60
C PHE A 174 18.17 -6.20 -0.12
N PHE A 175 16.99 -5.69 -0.45
CA PHE A 175 15.80 -6.53 -0.42
C PHE A 175 15.70 -7.30 -1.72
N VAL A 176 15.70 -8.63 -1.63
CA VAL A 176 15.39 -9.54 -2.72
C VAL A 176 13.95 -9.98 -2.56
N PHE A 177 13.14 -9.69 -3.56
CA PHE A 177 11.77 -10.15 -3.68
C PHE A 177 11.74 -11.28 -4.70
N SER A 178 11.28 -12.44 -4.28
CA SER A 178 11.06 -13.59 -5.16
C SER A 178 9.58 -13.91 -5.21
N GLN A 179 9.05 -14.14 -6.40
CA GLN A 179 7.65 -14.53 -6.57
C GLN A 179 7.58 -16.04 -6.82
N GLY A 180 7.05 -16.78 -5.86
CA GLY A 180 6.77 -18.21 -6.04
C GLY A 180 5.67 -18.44 -7.08
N ALA A 181 5.60 -19.66 -7.61
CA ALA A 181 4.63 -20.05 -8.64
C ALA A 181 3.14 -19.88 -8.24
N ASN A 182 2.85 -19.74 -6.95
CA ASN A 182 1.52 -19.44 -6.40
C ASN A 182 1.25 -17.94 -6.23
N GLY A 183 2.14 -17.07 -6.72
CA GLY A 183 2.05 -15.62 -6.56
C GLY A 183 2.49 -15.10 -5.19
N LYS A 184 2.94 -15.97 -4.27
CA LYS A 184 3.48 -15.56 -2.97
C LYS A 184 4.80 -14.84 -3.17
N ILE A 185 4.91 -13.64 -2.60
CA ILE A 185 6.17 -12.89 -2.57
C ILE A 185 6.90 -13.29 -1.28
N ASP A 186 8.09 -13.88 -1.44
CA ASP A 186 9.05 -14.10 -0.36
C ASP A 186 10.11 -12.99 -0.41
N THR A 187 10.39 -12.41 0.76
CA THR A 187 11.33 -11.29 0.92
C THR A 187 12.53 -11.78 1.70
N MET A 188 13.73 -11.48 1.18
CA MET A 188 15.00 -11.72 1.87
C MET A 188 15.79 -10.42 1.90
N LEU A 189 16.48 -10.20 3.01
CA LEU A 189 17.42 -9.12 3.19
C LEU A 189 18.85 -9.68 3.09
N VAL A 190 19.57 -9.26 2.07
CA VAL A 190 20.91 -9.80 1.76
C VAL A 190 21.94 -8.70 1.68
N CYS A 191 23.16 -8.95 2.17
CA CYS A 191 24.27 -8.00 2.02
C CYS A 191 24.77 -7.93 0.57
N CYS A 192 25.58 -6.92 0.25
CA CYS A 192 26.14 -6.73 -1.08
C CYS A 192 27.02 -7.90 -1.55
N ASP A 193 27.64 -8.66 -0.65
CA ASP A 193 28.40 -9.85 -1.03
C ASP A 193 27.49 -11.03 -1.38
N CYS A 194 26.28 -11.10 -0.81
CA CYS A 194 25.34 -12.20 -1.00
C CYS A 194 24.36 -11.98 -2.14
N ILE A 195 24.15 -10.74 -2.58
CA ILE A 195 23.19 -10.43 -3.65
C ILE A 195 23.51 -11.22 -4.93
N ALA A 196 24.80 -11.45 -5.22
CA ALA A 196 25.25 -12.21 -6.38
C ALA A 196 24.74 -13.66 -6.42
N LEU A 197 24.42 -14.26 -5.26
CA LEU A 197 23.86 -15.62 -5.19
C LEU A 197 22.41 -15.68 -5.65
N PHE A 198 21.68 -14.58 -5.47
CA PHE A 198 20.32 -14.39 -5.96
C PHE A 198 20.30 -13.73 -7.35
N MET A 199 21.47 -13.31 -7.84
CA MET A 199 21.65 -12.54 -9.06
C MET A 199 22.93 -12.96 -9.80
N PRO A 200 22.99 -14.18 -10.36
CA PRO A 200 24.19 -14.67 -11.03
C PRO A 200 24.63 -13.80 -12.23
N ASN A 201 23.74 -12.94 -12.76
CA ASN A 201 23.95 -12.12 -13.96
C ASN A 201 23.82 -10.59 -13.72
N TYR A 202 24.15 -10.07 -12.54
CA TYR A 202 24.23 -8.62 -12.31
C TYR A 202 25.17 -7.97 -13.37
N PRO A 203 24.71 -7.08 -14.29
CA PRO A 203 23.62 -6.09 -14.14
C PRO A 203 22.40 -6.26 -15.08
N TYR A 204 22.10 -7.45 -15.59
CA TYR A 204 20.93 -7.67 -16.47
C TYR A 204 19.80 -8.39 -15.71
N ILE A 205 18.63 -7.74 -15.68
CA ILE A 205 17.44 -8.13 -14.93
C ILE A 205 16.77 -9.36 -15.57
N GLU A 206 16.64 -10.46 -14.83
CA GLU A 206 15.78 -11.60 -15.16
C GLU A 206 14.42 -11.51 -14.44
N LYS A 207 13.38 -12.09 -15.06
CA LYS A 207 11.96 -11.86 -14.76
C LYS A 207 11.45 -12.43 -13.42
N GLU A 208 12.22 -13.24 -12.70
CA GLU A 208 11.75 -13.96 -11.49
C GLU A 208 12.06 -13.26 -10.16
N TYR A 209 13.01 -12.32 -10.17
CA TYR A 209 13.45 -11.62 -8.96
C TYR A 209 13.47 -10.11 -9.18
N SER A 210 12.83 -9.37 -8.28
CA SER A 210 12.97 -7.91 -8.18
C SER A 210 13.82 -7.60 -6.96
N TYR A 211 14.75 -6.65 -7.06
CA TYR A 211 15.58 -6.27 -5.93
C TYR A 211 15.70 -4.75 -5.80
N TYR A 212 15.95 -4.31 -4.58
CA TYR A 212 16.13 -2.90 -4.26
C TYR A 212 17.42 -2.72 -3.47
N GLN A 213 18.32 -1.90 -4.02
CA GLN A 213 19.54 -1.49 -3.33
C GLN A 213 19.19 -0.41 -2.30
N ILE A 214 19.41 -0.69 -1.02
CA ILE A 214 19.35 0.33 0.02
C ILE A 214 20.64 1.15 -0.10
N ARG A 215 20.64 2.23 -0.89
CA ARG A 215 21.84 3.03 -1.11
C ARG A 215 22.42 3.54 0.22
N ASP A 216 23.74 3.57 0.29
CA ASP A 216 24.49 4.13 1.40
C ASP A 216 23.99 5.55 1.74
N CYS A 217 23.58 5.72 2.99
CA CYS A 217 23.45 7.03 3.60
C CYS A 217 24.86 7.61 3.75
N TYR A 218 25.31 8.40 2.78
CA TYR A 218 26.45 9.29 3.00
C TYR A 218 25.99 10.37 3.99
N TYR A 219 26.62 10.36 5.17
CA TYR A 219 26.57 11.43 6.16
C TYR A 219 26.98 12.78 5.56
#